data_AF-A0A9E8SCK4-F1
#
_entry.id   AF-A0A9E8SCK4-F1
#
_cell.length_a   1.000
_cell.length_b   1.000
_cell.length_c   1.000
_cell.angle_alpha   90.00
_cell.angle_beta   90.00
_cell.angle_gamma   90.00
#
_symmetry.space_group_name_H-M   'P 1'
#
loop_
_entity.id
_entity.type
_entity.pdbx_description
1 polymer ?
#
loop_
_entity_poly.entity_id
_entity_poly.type
_entity_poly.pdbx_seq_one_letter_code
_entity_poly.pdbx_strand_id
1 'polypeptide(L)'
;MIASIFSKSKPINFLIVFIITVIAVLAALYSDSESEITALNLFKVLPVFIGCYFSILLLDFIVSKNSLSQKSNYEVLLFSVFVTAIPQLFLHPHLVFSNLIILLALRRMISIHKQKETLKKLFDSGFLIGLASLFYFTVYLILPFNLYWLFYSMQKLRLKK
;
A
#
# COMPACT_ATOMS: atom_id res chain seq x y z
N MET A 1 24.06 -12.29 3.09
CA MET A 1 24.59 -11.26 2.18
C MET A 1 23.55 -10.26 1.70
N ILE A 2 22.35 -10.69 1.27
CA ILE A 2 21.29 -9.74 0.86
C ILE A 2 20.89 -8.81 2.02
N ALA A 3 20.88 -9.32 3.26
CA ALA A 3 20.51 -8.53 4.45
C ALA A 3 21.39 -7.32 4.74
N SER A 4 22.69 -7.44 4.50
CA SER A 4 23.63 -6.35 4.77
C SER A 4 23.52 -5.22 3.75
N ILE A 5 23.09 -5.52 2.52
CA ILE A 5 22.84 -4.53 1.46
C ILE A 5 21.59 -3.71 1.83
N PHE A 6 20.52 -4.39 2.23
CA PHE A 6 19.25 -3.74 2.60
C PHE A 6 19.29 -3.01 3.95
N SER A 7 20.22 -3.33 4.85
CA SER A 7 20.39 -2.64 6.12
C SER A 7 21.24 -1.37 6.06
N LYS A 8 22.18 -1.25 5.09
CA LYS A 8 23.13 -0.13 5.02
C LYS A 8 22.82 0.92 3.95
N SER A 9 22.10 0.57 2.89
CA SER A 9 22.05 1.37 1.66
C SER A 9 20.65 1.86 1.29
N LYS A 10 20.09 2.79 2.10
CA LYS A 10 18.72 3.33 1.89
C LYS A 10 18.40 3.74 0.44
N PRO A 11 19.21 4.58 -0.25
CA PRO A 11 18.89 5.00 -1.62
C PRO A 11 19.03 3.87 -2.65
N ILE A 12 19.96 2.93 -2.45
CA ILE A 12 20.12 1.76 -3.35
C ILE A 12 18.88 0.88 -3.32
N ASN A 13 18.24 0.69 -2.17
CA ASN A 13 17.07 -0.17 -2.06
C ASN A 13 15.88 0.38 -2.85
N PHE A 14 15.67 1.70 -2.82
CA PHE A 14 14.65 2.36 -3.64
C PHE A 14 14.95 2.23 -5.13
N LEU A 15 16.22 2.34 -5.53
CA LEU A 15 16.63 2.15 -6.92
C LEU A 15 16.40 0.70 -7.39
N ILE A 16 16.71 -0.29 -6.56
CA ILE A 16 16.42 -1.70 -6.86
C ILE A 16 14.91 -1.90 -7.06
N VAL A 17 14.09 -1.38 -6.14
CA VAL A 17 12.63 -1.51 -6.25
C VAL A 17 12.08 -0.78 -7.47
N PHE A 18 12.61 0.39 -7.80
CA PHE A 18 12.26 1.11 -9.03
C PHE A 18 12.50 0.23 -10.26
N ILE A 19 13.67 -0.40 -10.37
CA ILE A 19 14.00 -1.32 -11.48
C ILE A 19 13.02 -2.50 -11.50
N ILE A 20 12.73 -3.11 -10.35
CA ILE A 20 11.76 -4.22 -10.24
C ILE A 20 10.37 -3.79 -10.75
N THR A 21 9.89 -2.60 -10.37
CA THR A 21 8.60 -2.09 -10.84
C THR A 21 8.57 -1.80 -12.33
N VAL A 22 9.67 -1.31 -12.91
CA VAL A 22 9.78 -1.11 -14.37
C VAL A 22 9.71 -2.46 -15.09
N ILE A 23 10.48 -3.45 -14.64
CA ILE A 23 10.46 -4.80 -15.21
C ILE A 23 9.06 -5.42 -15.10
N ALA A 24 8.40 -5.27 -13.96
CA ALA A 24 7.05 -5.80 -13.73
C ALA A 24 6.02 -5.20 -14.69
N VAL A 25 6.09 -3.88 -14.93
CA VAL A 25 5.23 -3.19 -15.89
C VAL A 25 5.50 -3.66 -17.32
N LEU A 26 6.76 -3.80 -17.72
CA LEU A 26 7.11 -4.31 -19.04
C LEU A 26 6.65 -5.76 -19.23
N ALA A 27 6.80 -6.60 -18.21
CA ALA A 27 6.32 -7.98 -18.23
C ALA A 27 4.79 -8.06 -18.31
N ALA A 28 4.07 -7.17 -17.61
CA ALA A 28 2.62 -7.08 -17.68
C ALA A 28 2.15 -6.66 -19.08
N LEU A 29 2.82 -5.68 -19.72
CA LEU A 29 2.52 -5.27 -21.09
C LEU A 29 2.80 -6.37 -22.12
N TYR A 30 3.90 -7.11 -21.94
CA TYR A 30 4.22 -8.24 -22.83
C TYR A 30 3.22 -9.39 -22.69
N SER A 31 2.69 -9.60 -21.48
CA SER A 31 1.69 -10.64 -21.21
C SER A 31 0.30 -10.29 -21.73
N ASP A 32 0.04 -9.00 -21.99
CA ASP A 32 -1.23 -8.53 -22.51
C ASP A 32 -1.24 -8.63 -24.05
N SER A 33 -1.74 -9.77 -24.54
CA SER A 33 -1.77 -10.18 -25.95
C SER A 33 -2.59 -9.27 -26.87
N GLU A 34 -3.41 -8.38 -26.31
CA GLU A 34 -4.25 -7.42 -27.02
C GLU A 34 -3.56 -6.05 -27.20
N SER A 35 -2.43 -5.83 -26.53
CA SER A 35 -1.80 -4.51 -26.48
C SER A 35 -0.61 -4.37 -27.46
N GLU A 36 -0.79 -3.56 -28.50
CA GLU A 36 0.35 -3.08 -29.27
C GLU A 36 1.16 -2.09 -28.42
N ILE A 37 2.49 -2.15 -28.50
CA ILE A 37 3.39 -1.19 -27.84
C ILE A 37 3.35 0.13 -28.63
N THR A 38 2.26 0.87 -28.47
CA THR A 38 2.07 2.21 -29.02
C THR A 38 2.34 3.27 -27.96
N ALA A 39 2.75 4.48 -28.37
CA ALA A 39 2.94 5.62 -27.47
C ALA A 39 1.71 5.89 -26.58
N LEU A 40 0.50 5.65 -27.11
CA LEU A 40 -0.76 5.82 -26.37
C LEU A 40 -0.90 4.84 -25.19
N ASN A 41 -0.46 3.58 -25.34
CA ASN A 41 -0.52 2.59 -24.28
C ASN A 41 0.53 2.86 -23.20
N LEU A 42 1.71 3.34 -23.57
CA LEU A 42 2.72 3.83 -22.62
C LEU A 42 2.19 4.97 -21.74
N PHE A 43 1.46 5.94 -22.32
CA PHE A 43 0.84 7.02 -21.56
C PHE A 43 -0.22 6.53 -20.56
N LYS A 44 -0.99 5.48 -20.90
CA LYS A 44 -1.99 4.89 -19.99
C LYS A 44 -1.37 4.15 -18.80
N VAL A 45 -0.20 3.55 -18.99
CA VAL A 45 0.50 2.76 -17.98
C VAL A 45 1.29 3.64 -17.01
N LEU A 46 1.70 4.83 -17.45
CA LEU A 46 2.42 5.82 -16.65
C LEU A 46 1.77 6.12 -15.28
N PRO A 47 0.45 6.44 -15.17
CA PRO A 47 -0.19 6.67 -13.87
C PRO A 47 -0.21 5.42 -12.98
N VAL A 48 -0.31 4.21 -13.57
CA VAL A 48 -0.26 2.96 -12.83
C VAL A 48 1.13 2.75 -12.21
N PHE A 49 2.18 2.96 -13.00
CA PHE A 49 3.56 2.92 -12.52
C PHE A 49 3.80 3.92 -11.38
N ILE A 50 3.38 5.17 -11.55
CA ILE A 50 3.48 6.20 -10.50
C ILE A 50 2.73 5.75 -9.24
N GLY A 51 1.51 5.22 -9.39
CA GLY A 51 0.71 4.74 -8.27
C GLY A 51 1.37 3.59 -7.50
N CYS A 52 1.93 2.61 -8.21
CA CYS A 52 2.67 1.51 -7.59
C CYS A 52 3.93 2.01 -6.87
N TYR A 53 4.72 2.87 -7.52
CA TYR A 53 5.93 3.42 -6.89
C TYR A 53 5.59 4.26 -5.66
N PHE A 54 4.53 5.07 -5.74
CA PHE A 54 4.05 5.85 -4.60
C PHE A 54 3.55 4.95 -3.45
N SER A 55 2.91 3.82 -3.75
CA SER A 55 2.49 2.83 -2.73
C SER A 55 3.69 2.32 -1.92
N ILE A 56 4.81 2.05 -2.59
CA ILE A 56 6.04 1.59 -1.96
C ILE A 56 6.63 2.68 -1.05
N LEU A 57 6.71 3.93 -1.53
CA LEU A 57 7.17 5.06 -0.72
C LEU A 57 6.30 5.27 0.52
N LEU A 58 4.98 5.15 0.35
CA LEU A 58 4.00 5.29 1.42
C LEU A 58 4.17 4.19 2.47
N LEU A 59 4.42 2.95 2.04
CA LEU A 59 4.71 1.84 2.94
C LEU A 59 5.98 2.09 3.76
N ASP A 60 7.08 2.49 3.12
CA ASP A 60 8.32 2.84 3.84
C ASP A 60 8.08 3.94 4.88
N PHE A 61 7.29 4.96 4.52
CA PHE A 61 6.92 6.03 5.44
C PHE A 61 6.11 5.52 6.64
N ILE A 62 5.12 4.64 6.42
CA ILE A 62 4.32 4.04 7.51
C ILE A 62 5.23 3.27 8.47
N VAL A 63 6.09 2.43 7.92
CA VAL A 63 7.01 1.54 8.64
C VAL A 63 7.99 2.34 9.48
N SER A 64 8.67 3.29 8.83
CA SER A 64 9.66 4.16 9.46
C SER A 64 9.04 4.99 10.57
N LYS A 65 7.84 5.55 10.34
CA LYS A 65 7.15 6.38 11.35
C LYS A 65 6.67 5.60 12.56
N ASN A 66 6.26 4.35 12.37
CA ASN A 66 5.73 3.52 13.46
C ASN A 66 6.77 2.59 14.09
N SER A 67 7.99 2.53 13.52
CA SER A 67 9.08 1.65 13.94
C SER A 67 8.68 0.17 13.91
N LEU A 68 7.98 -0.24 12.85
CA LEU A 68 7.44 -1.59 12.70
C LEU A 68 8.53 -2.65 12.41
N SER A 69 9.65 -2.25 11.77
CA SER A 69 10.84 -3.09 11.58
C SER A 69 12.07 -2.52 12.23
N GLN A 70 12.97 -3.44 12.58
CA GLN A 70 14.30 -3.14 13.08
C GLN A 70 15.21 -2.67 11.94
N LYS A 71 15.26 -1.35 11.70
CA LYS A 71 16.28 -0.61 10.89
C LYS A 71 16.66 -1.20 9.52
N SER A 72 15.88 -2.13 8.98
CA SER A 72 16.16 -2.82 7.72
C SER A 72 15.08 -2.46 6.71
N ASN A 73 15.49 -2.20 5.46
CA ASN A 73 14.57 -1.81 4.39
C ASN A 73 13.97 -3.03 3.68
N TYR A 74 13.88 -4.16 4.37
CA TYR A 74 13.35 -5.40 3.80
C TYR A 74 11.86 -5.35 3.50
N GLU A 75 11.12 -4.52 4.23
CA GLU A 75 9.68 -4.34 4.05
C GLU A 75 9.33 -3.87 2.63
N VAL A 76 10.13 -2.91 2.13
CA VAL A 76 9.97 -2.33 0.79
C VAL A 76 10.23 -3.37 -0.31
N LEU A 77 11.25 -4.23 -0.13
CA LEU A 77 11.53 -5.31 -1.08
C LEU A 77 10.45 -6.40 -1.06
N LEU A 78 10.01 -6.80 0.14
CA LEU A 78 8.98 -7.81 0.27
C LEU A 78 7.68 -7.33 -0.38
N PHE A 79 7.30 -6.07 -0.12
CA PHE A 79 6.14 -5.47 -0.77
C PHE A 79 6.28 -5.41 -2.30
N SER A 80 7.45 -5.02 -2.83
CA SER A 80 7.64 -4.96 -4.28
C SER A 80 7.51 -6.33 -4.95
N VAL A 81 8.06 -7.39 -4.34
CA VAL A 81 7.90 -8.77 -4.83
C VAL A 81 6.43 -9.19 -4.83
N PHE A 82 5.66 -8.85 -3.78
CA PHE A 82 4.23 -9.14 -3.74
C PHE A 82 3.43 -8.42 -4.82
N VAL A 83 3.74 -7.14 -5.08
CA VAL A 83 3.07 -6.38 -6.15
C VAL A 83 3.41 -6.96 -7.52
N THR A 84 4.67 -7.33 -7.76
CA THR A 84 5.11 -7.96 -9.01
C THR A 84 4.50 -9.35 -9.22
N ALA A 85 4.22 -10.10 -8.15
CA ALA A 85 3.58 -11.42 -8.23
C ALA A 85 2.12 -11.37 -8.71
N ILE A 86 1.49 -10.18 -8.70
CA ILE A 86 0.10 -9.99 -9.14
C ILE A 86 0.10 -9.07 -10.37
N PRO A 87 0.36 -9.62 -11.59
CA PRO A 87 0.51 -8.82 -12.80
C PRO A 87 -0.77 -8.05 -13.19
N GLN A 88 -1.93 -8.57 -12.80
CA GLN A 88 -3.25 -7.94 -13.01
C GLN A 88 -3.35 -6.54 -12.39
N LEU A 89 -2.57 -6.24 -11.35
CA LEU A 89 -2.53 -4.90 -10.74
C LEU A 89 -2.04 -3.84 -11.74
N PHE A 90 -1.11 -4.19 -12.63
CA PHE A 90 -0.53 -3.24 -13.57
C PHE A 90 -1.45 -2.94 -14.76
N LEU A 91 -2.40 -3.84 -15.06
CA LEU A 91 -3.37 -3.69 -16.15
C LEU A 91 -4.61 -2.91 -15.72
N HIS A 92 -4.89 -2.84 -14.41
CA HIS A 92 -6.13 -2.29 -13.88
C HIS A 92 -5.87 -1.10 -12.94
N PRO A 93 -5.97 0.15 -13.45
CA PRO A 93 -5.65 1.34 -12.65
C PRO A 93 -6.53 1.49 -11.41
N HIS A 94 -7.80 1.08 -11.49
CA HIS A 94 -8.73 1.14 -10.36
C HIS A 94 -8.26 0.29 -9.17
N LEU A 95 -7.60 -0.85 -9.41
CA LEU A 95 -7.04 -1.68 -8.33
C LEU A 95 -5.88 -0.97 -7.62
N VAL A 96 -5.01 -0.30 -8.38
CA VAL A 96 -3.87 0.44 -7.81
C VAL A 96 -4.34 1.64 -7.00
N PHE A 97 -5.30 2.41 -7.51
CA PHE A 97 -5.90 3.52 -6.75
C PHE A 97 -6.61 3.04 -5.49
N SER A 98 -7.35 1.92 -5.58
CA SER A 98 -7.97 1.33 -4.40
C SER A 98 -6.92 0.89 -3.35
N ASN A 99 -5.85 0.22 -3.79
CA ASN A 99 -4.74 -0.20 -2.91
C ASN A 99 -4.07 1.00 -2.22
N LEU A 100 -3.83 2.08 -2.95
CA LEU A 100 -3.28 3.33 -2.40
C LEU A 100 -4.14 3.92 -1.28
N ILE A 101 -5.47 3.97 -1.47
CA ILE A 101 -6.38 4.48 -0.45
C ILE A 101 -6.41 3.55 0.77
N ILE A 102 -6.34 2.22 0.56
CA ILE A 102 -6.23 1.26 1.67
C ILE A 102 -4.92 1.47 2.44
N LEU A 103 -3.79 1.71 1.77
CA LEU A 103 -2.52 2.01 2.44
C LEU A 103 -2.62 3.28 3.30
N LEU A 104 -3.34 4.31 2.82
CA LEU A 104 -3.65 5.50 3.63
C LEU A 104 -4.53 5.18 4.85
N ALA A 105 -5.53 4.31 4.70
CA ALA A 105 -6.34 3.84 5.82
C ALA A 105 -5.50 3.06 6.84
N LEU A 106 -4.63 2.16 6.37
CA LEU A 106 -3.71 1.38 7.20
C LEU A 106 -2.76 2.27 8.00
N ARG A 107 -2.23 3.34 7.39
CA ARG A 107 -1.43 4.34 8.09
C ARG A 107 -2.15 4.89 9.33
N ARG A 108 -3.43 5.21 9.21
CA ARG A 108 -4.25 5.72 10.32
C ARG A 108 -4.46 4.66 11.38
N MET A 109 -4.75 3.42 10.97
CA MET A 109 -4.95 2.29 11.89
C MET A 109 -3.72 1.97 12.72
N ILE A 110 -2.54 1.87 12.09
CA ILE A 110 -1.28 1.52 12.79
C ILE A 110 -0.93 2.59 13.85
N SER A 111 -1.23 3.85 13.56
CA SER A 111 -0.95 4.98 14.47
C SER A 111 -1.85 5.02 15.72
N ILE A 112 -2.88 4.16 15.82
CA ILE A 112 -3.79 4.08 16.98
C ILE A 112 -3.04 3.67 18.24
N HIS A 113 -2.03 2.81 18.14
CA HIS A 113 -1.34 2.23 19.29
C HIS A 113 -0.70 3.29 20.23
N LYS A 114 -0.26 4.43 19.67
CA LYS A 114 0.54 5.44 20.41
C LYS A 114 -0.25 6.65 20.90
N GLN A 115 -1.54 6.82 20.57
CA GLN A 115 -2.23 8.11 20.78
C GLN A 115 -3.60 7.98 21.47
N LYS A 116 -3.95 9.02 22.25
CA LYS A 116 -5.20 9.13 23.01
C LYS A 116 -6.45 9.28 22.13
N GLU A 117 -6.31 9.75 20.88
CA GLU A 117 -7.43 9.96 19.95
C GLU A 117 -7.74 8.75 19.07
N THR A 118 -7.97 7.59 19.69
CA THR A 118 -8.22 6.32 18.97
C THR A 118 -9.47 6.38 18.09
N LEU A 119 -10.55 6.99 18.59
CA LEU A 119 -11.85 7.06 17.90
C LEU A 119 -11.81 7.87 16.61
N LYS A 120 -11.20 9.06 16.64
CA LYS A 120 -11.08 9.92 15.45
C LYS A 120 -10.31 9.23 14.33
N LYS A 121 -9.24 8.49 14.69
CA LYS A 121 -8.43 7.75 13.71
C LYS A 121 -9.15 6.55 13.12
N LEU A 122 -9.92 5.80 13.92
CA LEU A 122 -10.73 4.67 13.46
C LEU A 122 -11.86 5.11 12.53
N PHE A 123 -12.47 6.26 12.83
CA PHE A 123 -13.45 6.85 11.94
C PHE A 123 -12.82 7.28 10.60
N ASP A 124 -11.66 7.96 10.63
CA ASP A 124 -10.94 8.36 9.42
C ASP A 124 -10.48 7.16 8.59
N SER A 125 -9.97 6.08 9.22
CA SER A 125 -9.62 4.85 8.50
C SER A 125 -10.85 4.16 7.89
N GLY A 126 -11.96 4.09 8.62
CA GLY A 126 -13.21 3.53 8.12
C GLY A 126 -13.77 4.33 6.93
N PHE A 127 -13.70 5.66 6.99
CA PHE A 127 -14.10 6.54 5.88
C PHE A 127 -13.24 6.31 4.64
N LEU A 128 -11.92 6.21 4.80
CA LEU A 128 -11.00 5.91 3.70
C LEU A 128 -11.24 4.51 3.09
N ILE A 129 -11.55 3.49 3.91
CA ILE A 129 -11.93 2.15 3.40
C ILE A 129 -13.23 2.23 2.60
N GLY A 130 -14.21 3.01 3.08
CA GLY A 130 -15.44 3.29 2.33
C GLY A 130 -15.12 3.94 0.98
N LEU A 131 -14.24 4.93 0.94
CA LEU A 131 -13.79 5.57 -0.30
C LEU A 131 -13.08 4.59 -1.25
N ALA A 132 -12.23 3.71 -0.73
CA ALA A 132 -11.53 2.68 -1.51
C ALA A 132 -12.49 1.69 -2.16
N SER A 133 -13.63 1.40 -1.51
CA SER A 133 -14.64 0.47 -2.01
C SER A 133 -15.37 0.98 -3.27
N LEU A 134 -15.35 2.28 -3.55
CA LEU A 134 -15.87 2.84 -4.80
C LEU A 134 -15.02 2.44 -6.03
N PHE A 135 -13.73 2.18 -5.82
CA PHE A 135 -12.81 1.75 -6.89
C PHE A 135 -12.75 0.23 -7.02
N TYR A 136 -12.89 -0.51 -5.92
CA TYR A 136 -12.92 -1.97 -5.91
C TYR A 136 -13.81 -2.49 -4.78
N PHE A 137 -14.97 -3.04 -5.15
CA PHE A 137 -16.03 -3.39 -4.19
C PHE A 137 -15.58 -4.39 -3.10
N THR A 138 -14.73 -5.37 -3.45
CA THR A 138 -14.26 -6.40 -2.51
C THR A 138 -13.53 -5.83 -1.29
N VAL A 139 -12.98 -4.61 -1.38
CA VAL A 139 -12.33 -3.90 -0.26
C VAL A 139 -13.29 -3.63 0.89
N TYR A 140 -14.59 -3.51 0.60
CA TYR A 140 -15.63 -3.33 1.61
C TYR A 140 -15.60 -4.42 2.69
N LEU A 141 -15.12 -5.63 2.39
CA LEU A 141 -14.98 -6.72 3.35
C LEU A 141 -14.04 -6.41 4.53
N ILE A 142 -13.19 -5.38 4.40
CA ILE A 142 -12.29 -4.92 5.48
C ILE A 142 -13.03 -4.01 6.49
N LEU A 143 -14.15 -3.43 6.10
CA LEU A 143 -14.92 -2.46 6.89
C LEU A 143 -15.51 -3.06 8.19
N PRO A 144 -16.09 -4.28 8.19
CA PRO A 144 -16.55 -4.95 9.42
C PRO A 144 -15.47 -5.08 10.49
N PHE A 145 -14.22 -5.36 10.09
CA PHE A 145 -13.10 -5.46 11.02
C PHE A 145 -12.76 -4.11 11.66
N ASN A 146 -12.81 -3.01 10.89
CA ASN A 146 -12.65 -1.65 11.41
C ASN A 146 -13.76 -1.26 12.40
N LEU A 147 -15.02 -1.58 12.06
CA LEU A 147 -16.18 -1.35 12.94
C LEU A 147 -16.07 -2.11 14.25
N TYR A 148 -15.70 -3.38 14.20
CA TYR A 148 -15.49 -4.21 15.38
C TYR A 148 -14.44 -3.59 16.32
N TRP A 149 -13.30 -3.16 15.78
CA TRP A 149 -12.27 -2.48 16.56
C TRP A 149 -12.79 -1.16 17.14
N LEU A 150 -13.52 -0.36 16.36
CA LEU A 150 -14.12 0.88 16.83
C LEU A 150 -15.02 0.65 18.04
N PHE A 151 -15.92 -0.34 17.98
CA PHE A 151 -16.81 -0.67 19.09
C PHE A 151 -16.05 -1.13 20.34
N TYR A 152 -15.05 -2.01 20.17
CA TYR A 152 -14.19 -2.44 21.28
C TYR A 152 -13.44 -1.27 21.92
N SER A 153 -12.93 -0.34 21.11
CA SER A 153 -12.22 0.84 21.60
C SER A 153 -13.12 1.80 22.39
N MET A 154 -14.39 1.92 21.99
CA MET A 154 -15.41 2.71 22.69
C MET A 154 -15.73 2.13 24.07
N GLN A 155 -15.87 0.81 24.18
CA GLN A 155 -16.12 0.14 25.46
C GLN A 155 -14.97 0.36 26.44
N LYS A 156 -13.72 0.21 25.98
CA LYS A 156 -12.53 0.40 26.81
C LYS A 156 -12.37 1.84 27.33
N LEU A 157 -12.80 2.83 26.55
CA LEU A 157 -12.80 4.24 26.97
C LEU A 157 -13.89 4.54 28.01
N ARG A 158 -15.05 3.87 27.94
CA ARG A 158 -16.13 4.01 28.94
C ARG A 158 -15.77 3.42 30.30
N LEU A 159 -15.02 2.31 30.35
CA LEU A 159 -14.59 1.66 31.58
C LEU A 159 -13.45 2.38 32.34
N LYS A 160 -12.87 3.43 31.75
CA LYS A 160 -11.79 4.23 32.36
C LYS A 160 -12.26 5.56 32.96
N LYS A 161 -13.54 5.89 32.82
CA LYS A 161 -14.20 7.01 33.50
C LYS A 161 -14.90 6.50 34.75
#